data_AF-A0A431WM46-F1
#
_entry.id   AF-A0A431WM46-F1
#
_cell.length_a   1.000
_cell.length_b   1.000
_cell.length_c   1.000
_cell.angle_alpha   90.00
_cell.angle_beta   90.00
_cell.angle_gamma   90.00
#
_symmetry.space_group_name_H-M   'P 1'
#
loop_
_entity.id
_entity.type
_entity.pdbx_description
1 polymer ?
#
loop_
_entity_poly.entity_id
_entity_poly.type
_entity_poly.pdbx_seq_one_letter_code
_entity_poly.pdbx_strand_id
1 'polypeptide(L)'
;MQIVVDESLGLPIEIVKDAIIKKARLKNDGSLSMIVQKETGGLIAKRLTLEKKSKELEFEEMMQLLEQHEEILYVYDAHVINEGWLKRLRTWVYPNQKLFLLDGSDNRAFTIYFLEKLKEKSLEELYRSSPHQNKKFTLTNDSKYQSNYLLLKKLKQKQYYLFESKRQIKIVSGKKQDLLEQFLSIPTREIYIASRSPIEHSHNTVKFYELQKHSLPVCSDQTDIYIPQYENV
;
A
#
# COMPACT_ATOMS: atom_id res chain seq x y z
N MET A 1 2.31 4.13 20.85
CA MET A 1 2.10 4.42 19.42
C MET A 1 0.76 3.89 18.95
N GLN A 2 -0.05 4.74 18.31
CA GLN A 2 -1.26 4.35 17.59
C GLN A 2 -0.96 4.17 16.10
N ILE A 3 -1.54 3.16 15.47
CA ILE A 3 -1.45 2.97 14.01
C ILE A 3 -2.74 3.50 13.39
N VAL A 4 -2.61 4.33 12.36
CA VAL A 4 -3.71 4.84 11.54
C VAL A 4 -3.48 4.35 10.11
N VAL A 5 -4.51 3.82 9.45
CA VAL A 5 -4.40 3.25 8.10
C VAL A 5 -5.53 3.76 7.23
N ASP A 6 -5.22 4.23 6.01
CA ASP A 6 -6.26 4.56 5.03
C ASP A 6 -6.99 3.30 4.52
N GLU A 7 -8.32 3.35 4.57
CA GLU A 7 -9.22 2.28 4.09
C GLU A 7 -8.93 1.87 2.63
N SER A 8 -8.51 2.82 1.78
CA SER A 8 -8.25 2.58 0.36
C SER A 8 -7.10 1.62 0.09
N LEU A 9 -6.19 1.42 1.05
CA LEU A 9 -5.13 0.42 0.94
C LEU A 9 -5.67 -1.00 1.03
N GLY A 10 -6.82 -1.18 1.71
CA GLY A 10 -7.48 -2.45 1.99
C GLY A 10 -6.53 -3.53 2.51
N LEU A 11 -5.68 -3.17 3.47
CA LEU A 11 -4.77 -4.12 4.12
C LEU A 11 -5.57 -5.24 4.83
N PRO A 12 -5.00 -6.45 4.97
CA PRO A 12 -5.70 -7.57 5.60
C PRO A 12 -6.10 -7.25 7.05
N ILE A 13 -7.30 -7.67 7.46
CA ILE A 13 -7.90 -7.30 8.75
C ILE A 13 -7.01 -7.76 9.92
N GLU A 14 -6.39 -8.93 9.80
CA GLU A 14 -5.47 -9.51 10.77
C GLU A 14 -4.19 -8.69 10.97
N ILE A 15 -3.78 -7.92 9.95
CA ILE A 15 -2.63 -7.01 10.01
C ILE A 15 -3.00 -5.71 10.71
N VAL A 16 -4.22 -5.21 10.49
CA VAL A 16 -4.68 -3.89 10.95
C VAL A 16 -5.73 -3.94 12.06
N LYS A 17 -5.89 -5.08 12.74
CA LYS A 17 -6.96 -5.31 13.73
C LYS A 17 -7.03 -4.28 14.86
N ASP A 18 -5.88 -3.75 15.28
CA ASP A 18 -5.76 -2.77 16.37
C ASP A 18 -5.52 -1.32 15.84
N ALA A 19 -5.59 -1.14 14.52
CA ALA A 19 -5.38 0.16 13.89
C ALA A 19 -6.70 0.94 13.76
N ILE A 20 -6.58 2.27 13.79
CA ILE A 20 -7.68 3.17 13.41
C ILE A 20 -7.75 3.18 11.88
N ILE A 21 -8.86 2.67 11.34
CA ILE A 21 -9.10 2.69 9.90
C ILE A 21 -9.74 4.02 9.51
N LYS A 22 -8.97 4.85 8.80
CA LYS A 22 -9.44 6.13 8.29
C LYS A 22 -10.18 5.93 6.97
N LYS A 23 -11.48 6.21 6.99
CA LYS A 23 -12.37 6.01 5.83
C LYS A 23 -12.00 6.92 4.66
N ALA A 24 -12.16 6.41 3.44
CA ALA A 24 -12.03 7.24 2.26
C ALA A 24 -13.20 8.23 2.17
N ARG A 25 -12.91 9.51 1.92
CA ARG A 25 -13.96 10.53 1.70
C ARG A 25 -14.37 10.56 0.24
N LEU A 26 -15.63 10.25 0.00
CA LEU A 26 -16.21 10.12 -1.33
C LEU A 26 -17.20 11.27 -1.54
N LYS A 27 -17.36 11.75 -2.77
CA LYS A 27 -18.29 12.86 -3.05
C LYS A 27 -19.76 12.56 -2.74
N ASN A 28 -20.11 11.28 -2.71
CA ASN A 28 -21.40 10.81 -2.27
C ASN A 28 -21.15 10.10 -0.94
N ASP A 29 -22.00 10.30 0.07
CA ASP A 29 -21.88 9.74 1.44
C ASP A 29 -21.89 8.20 1.52
N GLY A 30 -21.65 7.49 0.42
CA GLY A 30 -21.48 6.05 0.37
C GLY A 30 -20.12 5.60 0.90
N SER A 31 -20.04 4.34 1.30
CA SER A 31 -18.78 3.71 1.67
C SER A 31 -17.96 3.29 0.45
N LEU A 32 -16.63 3.21 0.62
CA LEU A 32 -15.74 2.76 -0.46
C LEU A 32 -16.11 1.36 -0.94
N SER A 33 -16.42 0.46 -0.02
CA SER A 33 -16.86 -0.89 -0.31
C SER A 33 -18.12 -0.94 -1.19
N MET A 34 -19.14 -0.14 -0.88
CA MET A 34 -20.36 -0.07 -1.69
C MET A 34 -20.09 0.47 -3.09
N ILE A 35 -19.29 1.54 -3.23
CA ILE A 35 -18.97 2.13 -4.54
C ILE A 35 -18.17 1.14 -5.39
N VAL A 36 -17.14 0.51 -4.83
CA VAL A 36 -16.33 -0.49 -5.56
C VAL A 36 -17.18 -1.67 -6.02
N GLN A 37 -18.03 -2.22 -5.15
CA GLN A 37 -18.91 -3.34 -5.50
C GLN A 37 -19.89 -2.99 -6.61
N LYS A 38 -20.51 -1.81 -6.55
CA LYS A 38 -21.48 -1.36 -7.55
C LYS A 38 -20.84 -1.09 -8.91
N GLU A 39 -19.69 -0.43 -8.94
CA GLU A 39 -19.12 0.11 -10.16
C GLU A 39 -18.20 -0.87 -10.90
N THR A 40 -17.72 -1.91 -10.22
CA THR A 40 -16.88 -2.97 -10.84
C THR A 40 -17.62 -3.87 -11.82
N GLY A 41 -18.95 -4.00 -11.72
CA GLY A 41 -19.77 -4.84 -12.59
C GLY A 41 -20.11 -4.21 -13.95
N GLY A 42 -19.80 -2.92 -14.15
CA GLY A 42 -20.15 -2.19 -15.36
C GLY A 42 -19.22 -2.45 -16.56
N LEU A 43 -19.76 -2.31 -17.77
CA LEU A 43 -18.97 -2.38 -19.02
C LEU A 43 -18.04 -1.15 -19.18
N ILE A 44 -18.46 0.00 -18.67
CA ILE A 44 -17.76 1.29 -18.76
C ILE A 44 -16.88 1.47 -17.52
N ALA A 45 -15.62 1.85 -17.74
CA ALA A 45 -14.71 2.16 -16.64
C ALA A 45 -15.09 3.51 -16.01
N LYS A 46 -15.46 3.51 -14.73
CA LYS A 46 -15.66 4.75 -13.97
C LYS A 46 -14.45 5.05 -13.12
N ARG A 47 -14.18 6.33 -12.89
CA ARG A 47 -13.13 6.77 -11.96
C ARG A 47 -13.76 7.06 -10.60
N LEU A 48 -13.14 6.56 -9.53
CA LEU A 48 -13.51 6.93 -8.17
C LEU A 48 -13.38 8.43 -8.02
N THR A 49 -14.46 9.07 -7.59
CA THR A 49 -14.47 10.51 -7.39
C THR A 49 -14.33 10.79 -5.90
N LEU A 50 -13.11 11.17 -5.53
CA LEU A 50 -12.78 11.57 -4.17
C LEU A 50 -13.31 12.98 -3.88
N GLU A 51 -13.71 13.21 -2.64
CA GLU A 51 -13.92 14.56 -2.14
C GLU A 51 -12.55 15.25 -1.98
N LYS A 52 -12.41 16.47 -2.51
CA LYS A 52 -11.20 17.25 -2.28
C LYS A 52 -11.25 17.79 -0.86
N LYS A 53 -10.46 17.22 0.05
CA LYS A 53 -10.28 17.80 1.38
C LYS A 53 -9.64 19.19 1.29
N SER A 54 -10.08 20.10 2.16
CA SER A 54 -9.27 21.28 2.48
C SER A 54 -8.09 20.85 3.36
N LYS A 55 -7.01 21.64 3.33
CA LYS A 55 -5.84 21.40 4.19
C LYS A 55 -6.23 21.47 5.66
N GLU A 56 -7.10 22.40 5.99
CA GLU A 56 -7.59 22.69 7.34
C GLU A 56 -8.31 21.47 7.93
N LEU A 57 -9.19 20.83 7.16
CA LEU A 57 -9.94 19.66 7.63
C LEU A 57 -9.07 18.41 7.80
N GLU A 58 -8.09 18.20 6.91
CA GLU A 58 -7.11 17.12 7.09
C GLU A 58 -6.27 17.33 8.36
N PHE A 59 -5.89 18.57 8.62
CA PHE A 59 -5.11 18.91 9.81
C PHE A 59 -5.94 18.72 11.07
N GLU A 60 -7.19 19.19 11.09
CA GLU A 60 -8.08 19.04 12.22
C GLU A 60 -8.30 17.56 12.59
N GLU A 61 -8.63 16.70 11.63
CA GLU A 61 -8.80 15.26 11.88
C GLU A 61 -7.53 14.62 12.47
N MET A 62 -6.37 14.94 11.89
CA MET A 62 -5.11 14.37 12.36
C MET A 62 -4.66 14.94 13.71
N MET A 63 -4.95 16.20 13.99
CA MET A 63 -4.66 16.84 15.27
C MET A 63 -5.52 16.22 16.39
N GLN A 64 -6.80 15.97 16.14
CA GLN A 64 -7.67 15.26 17.09
C GLN A 64 -7.10 13.89 17.46
N LEU A 65 -6.54 13.16 16.49
CA LEU A 65 -5.88 11.88 16.76
C LEU A 65 -4.59 12.07 17.58
N LEU A 66 -3.77 13.08 17.26
CA LEU A 66 -2.51 13.36 17.95
C LEU A 66 -2.73 13.89 19.38
N GLU A 67 -3.85 14.54 19.66
CA GLU A 67 -4.25 14.93 21.02
C GLU A 67 -4.57 13.72 21.89
N GLN A 68 -5.07 12.63 21.28
CA GLN A 68 -5.37 11.37 21.95
C GLN A 68 -4.15 10.44 22.05
N HIS A 69 -3.18 10.61 21.15
CA HIS A 69 -2.04 9.74 21.02
C HIS A 69 -0.75 10.53 20.78
N GLU A 70 0.18 10.48 21.72
CA GLU A 70 1.48 11.15 21.66
C GLU A 70 2.32 10.74 20.43
N GLU A 71 2.11 9.51 19.95
CA GLU A 71 2.85 8.94 18.83
C GLU A 71 1.93 8.17 17.89
N ILE A 72 1.97 8.54 16.60
CA ILE A 72 1.17 7.93 15.53
C ILE A 72 2.06 7.47 14.39
N LEU A 73 1.86 6.23 13.93
CA LEU A 73 2.27 5.79 12.60
C LEU A 73 1.06 5.88 11.67
N TYR A 74 1.11 6.81 10.72
CA TYR A 74 0.10 6.91 9.66
C TYR A 74 0.56 6.22 8.38
N VAL A 75 -0.08 5.10 8.08
CA VAL A 75 0.04 4.37 6.82
C VAL A 75 -0.99 4.92 5.83
N TYR A 76 -0.54 5.75 4.90
CA TYR A 76 -1.41 6.56 4.04
C TYR A 76 -1.37 6.11 2.58
N ASP A 77 -2.41 6.46 1.83
CA ASP A 77 -2.48 6.26 0.37
C ASP A 77 -2.22 7.57 -0.37
N ALA A 78 -1.04 7.72 -0.97
CA ALA A 78 -0.63 8.94 -1.66
C ALA A 78 -1.50 9.32 -2.88
N HIS A 79 -2.36 8.41 -3.35
CA HIS A 79 -3.34 8.71 -4.41
C HIS A 79 -4.66 9.24 -3.90
N VAL A 80 -4.91 9.13 -2.58
CA VAL A 80 -6.15 9.56 -1.93
C VAL A 80 -5.92 10.80 -1.07
N ILE A 81 -4.72 10.95 -0.48
CA ILE A 81 -4.36 12.07 0.39
C ILE A 81 -3.22 12.93 -0.17
N ASN A 82 -3.13 14.17 0.28
CA ASN A 82 -2.01 15.05 -0.04
C ASN A 82 -0.81 14.79 0.90
N GLU A 83 0.19 14.05 0.41
CA GLU A 83 1.44 13.77 1.13
C GLU A 83 2.16 15.04 1.61
N GLY A 84 2.11 16.14 0.84
CA GLY A 84 2.75 17.39 1.21
C GLY A 84 2.14 18.03 2.46
N TRP A 85 0.84 17.83 2.68
CA TRP A 85 0.17 18.28 3.90
C TRP A 85 0.60 17.47 5.11
N LEU A 86 0.62 16.14 5.00
CA LEU A 86 1.07 15.26 6.08
C LEU A 86 2.51 15.56 6.51
N LYS A 87 3.42 15.80 5.54
CA LYS A 87 4.80 16.17 5.84
C LYS A 87 4.91 17.48 6.62
N ARG A 88 4.09 18.49 6.28
CA ARG A 88 4.05 19.77 7.00
C ARG A 88 3.49 19.61 8.40
N LEU A 89 2.40 18.84 8.55
CA LEU A 89 1.80 18.55 9.85
C LEU A 89 2.82 17.86 10.77
N ARG A 90 3.51 16.83 10.28
CA ARG A 90 4.58 16.14 11.02
C ARG A 90 5.63 17.12 11.56
N THR A 91 6.05 18.08 10.76
CA THR A 91 7.03 19.10 11.19
C THR A 91 6.45 20.04 12.24
N TRP A 92 5.17 20.40 12.14
CA TRP A 92 4.53 21.34 13.06
C TRP A 92 4.32 20.74 14.46
N VAL A 93 3.89 19.48 14.54
CA VAL A 93 3.55 18.85 15.83
C VAL A 93 4.78 18.39 16.62
N TYR A 94 5.94 18.31 15.97
CA TYR A 94 7.21 17.97 16.60
C TYR A 94 7.75 19.15 17.43
N PRO A 95 8.37 18.93 18.62
CA PRO A 95 8.68 17.63 19.24
C PRO A 95 7.58 17.07 20.15
N ASN A 96 6.49 17.81 20.36
CA ASN A 96 5.47 17.49 21.36
C ASN A 96 4.70 16.20 21.02
N GLN A 97 4.47 15.94 19.74
CA GLN A 97 3.87 14.72 19.23
C GLN A 97 4.73 14.17 18.08
N LYS A 98 4.72 12.85 17.91
CA LYS A 98 5.46 12.18 16.84
C LYS A 98 4.51 11.62 15.80
N LEU A 99 4.60 12.14 14.57
CA LEU A 99 3.87 11.62 13.42
C LEU A 99 4.83 10.93 12.45
N PHE A 100 4.78 9.61 12.39
CA PHE A 100 5.51 8.82 11.41
C PHE A 100 4.63 8.55 10.19
N LEU A 101 5.23 8.60 9.02
CA LEU A 101 4.54 8.52 7.74
C LEU A 101 5.09 7.34 6.93
N LEU A 102 4.21 6.45 6.52
CA LEU A 102 4.51 5.33 5.63
C LEU A 102 3.54 5.36 4.45
N ASP A 103 4.07 5.54 3.24
CA ASP A 103 3.24 5.45 2.03
C ASP A 103 2.91 3.98 1.73
N GLY A 104 1.69 3.58 2.05
CA GLY A 104 1.20 2.23 1.79
C GLY A 104 0.92 1.96 0.31
N SER A 105 0.72 3.00 -0.50
CA SER A 105 0.39 2.87 -1.91
C SER A 105 1.61 2.61 -2.80
N ASP A 106 2.82 2.93 -2.31
CA ASP A 106 4.10 2.67 -3.00
C ASP A 106 4.36 1.16 -3.16
N ASN A 107 4.29 0.41 -2.05
CA ASN A 107 4.41 -1.05 -2.05
C ASN A 107 3.74 -1.67 -0.83
N ARG A 108 2.58 -2.31 -1.03
CA ARG A 108 1.80 -2.90 0.09
C ARG A 108 2.45 -4.10 0.75
N ALA A 109 3.24 -4.89 0.01
CA ALA A 109 3.94 -6.03 0.60
C ALA A 109 4.96 -5.55 1.64
N PHE A 110 5.69 -4.49 1.31
CA PHE A 110 6.57 -3.81 2.26
C PHE A 110 5.79 -3.27 3.47
N THR A 111 4.64 -2.64 3.24
CA THR A 111 3.79 -2.13 4.33
C THR A 111 3.33 -3.23 5.27
N ILE A 112 2.85 -4.35 4.73
CA ILE A 112 2.41 -5.50 5.54
C ILE A 112 3.58 -6.05 6.35
N TYR A 113 4.73 -6.29 5.73
CA TYR A 113 5.95 -6.70 6.43
C TYR A 113 6.33 -5.72 7.55
N PHE A 114 6.32 -4.42 7.24
CA PHE A 114 6.68 -3.38 8.19
C PHE A 114 5.77 -3.44 9.42
N LEU A 115 4.45 -3.55 9.21
CA LEU A 115 3.46 -3.64 10.29
C LEU A 115 3.56 -4.95 11.08
N GLU A 116 3.89 -6.07 10.44
CA GLU A 116 4.15 -7.32 11.14
C GLU A 116 5.39 -7.23 12.03
N LYS A 117 6.50 -6.69 11.49
CA LYS A 117 7.74 -6.55 12.24
C LYS A 117 7.67 -5.51 13.34
N LEU A 118 6.75 -4.56 13.24
CA LEU A 118 6.49 -3.59 14.30
C LEU A 118 5.94 -4.23 15.58
N LYS A 119 5.42 -5.47 15.50
CA LYS A 119 5.02 -6.27 16.67
C LYS A 119 6.23 -6.81 17.44
N GLU A 120 7.39 -6.85 16.80
CA GLU A 120 8.62 -7.47 17.32
C GLU A 120 9.75 -6.45 17.55
N LYS A 121 9.75 -5.33 16.81
CA LYS A 121 10.82 -4.33 16.76
C LYS A 121 10.28 -2.93 16.99
N SER A 122 11.12 -2.05 17.53
CA SER A 122 10.79 -0.63 17.63
C SER A 122 10.68 0.02 16.26
N LEU A 123 9.91 1.11 16.18
CA LEU A 123 9.72 1.86 14.96
C LEU A 123 11.05 2.44 14.44
N GLU A 124 11.88 2.98 15.34
CA GLU A 124 13.20 3.52 15.02
C GLU A 124 14.14 2.47 14.43
N GLU A 125 14.12 1.23 14.95
CA GLU A 125 14.91 0.12 14.38
C GLU A 125 14.47 -0.19 12.95
N LEU A 126 13.17 -0.26 12.71
CA LEU A 126 12.63 -0.53 11.38
C LEU A 126 12.92 0.60 10.40
N TYR A 127 12.78 1.87 10.79
CA TYR A 127 13.13 3.00 9.92
C TYR A 127 14.63 3.05 9.62
N ARG A 128 15.51 2.56 10.50
CA ARG A 128 16.96 2.49 10.25
C ARG A 128 17.36 1.32 9.37
N SER A 129 16.70 0.17 9.49
CA SER A 129 17.06 -1.06 8.76
C SER A 129 16.46 -1.14 7.35
N SER A 130 15.31 -0.49 7.12
CA SER A 130 14.38 -0.85 6.04
C SER A 130 14.44 0.00 4.74
N PRO A 131 14.75 1.31 4.75
CA PRO A 131 14.63 2.13 3.53
C PRO A 131 15.75 1.96 2.49
N HIS A 132 16.95 1.56 2.89
CA HIS A 132 18.15 1.67 2.04
C HIS A 132 18.71 0.36 1.50
N GLN A 133 18.21 -0.79 1.96
CA GLN A 133 18.75 -2.11 1.59
C GLN A 133 17.76 -2.99 0.82
N ASN A 134 16.49 -2.60 0.79
CA ASN A 134 15.39 -3.47 0.38
C ASN A 134 14.88 -3.11 -1.01
N LYS A 135 14.76 -4.12 -1.90
CA LYS A 135 14.18 -3.93 -3.23
C LYS A 135 12.67 -4.13 -3.18
N LYS A 136 11.94 -3.17 -3.75
CA LYS A 136 10.48 -3.12 -3.76
C LYS A 136 9.98 -3.12 -5.19
N PHE A 137 9.19 -4.14 -5.52
CA PHE A 137 8.67 -4.34 -6.86
C PHE A 137 7.15 -4.35 -6.86
N THR A 138 6.57 -3.76 -7.89
CA THR A 138 5.14 -3.82 -8.16
C THR A 138 4.92 -4.46 -9.53
N LEU A 139 4.23 -5.60 -9.52
CA LEU A 139 3.85 -6.38 -10.68
C LEU A 139 2.38 -6.12 -11.00
N THR A 140 2.11 -5.61 -12.19
CA THR A 140 0.76 -5.18 -12.58
C THR A 140 0.51 -5.47 -14.04
N ASN A 141 -0.72 -5.81 -14.39
CA ASN A 141 -1.15 -5.95 -15.79
C ASN A 141 -1.56 -4.60 -16.43
N ASP A 142 -1.19 -3.49 -15.81
CA ASP A 142 -1.52 -2.13 -16.26
C ASP A 142 -0.26 -1.29 -16.40
N SER A 143 0.09 -0.99 -17.65
CA SER A 143 1.21 -0.12 -18.00
C SER A 143 1.03 1.33 -17.54
N LYS A 144 -0.21 1.74 -17.24
CA LYS A 144 -0.57 3.07 -16.74
C LYS A 144 -1.03 3.02 -15.28
N TYR A 145 -0.48 2.10 -14.49
CA TYR A 145 -0.82 1.84 -13.08
C TYR A 145 -1.08 3.10 -12.24
N GLN A 146 -0.16 4.08 -12.30
CA GLN A 146 -0.25 5.33 -11.54
C GLN A 146 -1.44 6.19 -11.99
N SER A 147 -1.64 6.34 -13.31
CA SER A 147 -2.74 7.14 -13.86
C SER A 147 -4.12 6.49 -13.66
N ASN A 148 -4.15 5.16 -13.63
CA ASN A 148 -5.36 4.36 -13.48
C ASN A 148 -5.63 3.96 -12.03
N TYR A 149 -4.89 4.47 -11.05
CA TYR A 149 -5.02 4.03 -9.65
C TYR A 149 -6.47 4.13 -9.12
N LEU A 150 -7.19 5.18 -9.51
CA LEU A 150 -8.58 5.42 -9.11
C LEU A 150 -9.61 4.84 -10.10
N LEU A 151 -9.19 4.06 -11.10
CA LEU A 151 -10.10 3.46 -12.06
C LEU A 151 -10.83 2.26 -11.43
N LEU A 152 -12.15 2.28 -11.42
CA LEU A 152 -13.03 1.25 -10.87
C LEU A 152 -13.39 0.19 -11.93
N LYS A 153 -12.38 -0.39 -12.59
CA LYS A 153 -12.61 -1.43 -13.61
C LYS A 153 -11.55 -2.52 -13.54
N LYS A 154 -11.99 -3.77 -13.61
CA LYS A 154 -11.10 -4.91 -13.81
C LYS A 154 -10.55 -4.90 -15.24
N LEU A 155 -9.25 -4.61 -15.42
CA LEU A 155 -8.56 -4.68 -16.71
C LEU A 155 -8.16 -6.13 -16.97
N LYS A 156 -8.65 -6.72 -18.08
CA LYS A 156 -8.26 -8.06 -18.54
C LYS A 156 -7.12 -7.92 -19.55
N GLN A 157 -5.90 -8.38 -19.23
CA GLN A 157 -4.78 -8.44 -20.18
C GLN A 157 -3.84 -9.61 -19.91
N LYS A 158 -3.14 -10.06 -20.97
CA LYS A 158 -2.20 -11.21 -20.97
C LYS A 158 -0.76 -10.85 -20.58
N GLN A 159 -0.44 -9.56 -20.44
CA GLN A 159 0.92 -9.08 -20.20
C GLN A 159 1.02 -8.42 -18.82
N TYR A 160 2.12 -8.71 -18.13
CA TYR A 160 2.46 -8.06 -16.86
C TYR A 160 3.63 -7.11 -17.06
N TYR A 161 3.64 -6.06 -16.27
CA TYR A 161 4.63 -4.99 -16.22
C TYR A 161 5.23 -4.96 -14.83
N LEU A 162 6.54 -4.84 -14.80
CA LEU A 162 7.30 -4.67 -13.57
C LEU A 162 7.71 -3.21 -13.39
N PHE A 163 7.46 -2.70 -12.19
CA PHE A 163 7.96 -1.41 -11.70
C PHE A 163 8.83 -1.62 -10.45
N GLU A 164 9.99 -0.95 -10.37
CA GLU A 164 10.80 -0.83 -9.15
C GLU A 164 10.56 0.55 -8.55
N SER A 165 9.98 0.59 -7.35
CA SER A 165 9.55 1.82 -6.65
C SER A 165 8.65 2.77 -7.48
N LYS A 166 8.22 3.88 -6.87
CA LYS A 166 7.48 4.99 -7.50
C LYS A 166 8.06 5.57 -8.80
N ARG A 167 9.27 5.22 -9.24
CA ARG A 167 9.99 5.90 -10.34
C ARG A 167 9.44 5.70 -11.76
N GLN A 168 8.29 5.04 -11.95
CA GLN A 168 7.65 4.85 -13.27
C GLN A 168 8.53 4.18 -14.33
N ILE A 169 9.70 3.65 -13.97
CA ILE A 169 10.55 2.96 -14.92
C ILE A 169 10.01 1.55 -15.05
N LYS A 170 9.26 1.32 -16.13
CA LYS A 170 8.97 -0.03 -16.60
C LYS A 170 10.31 -0.71 -16.83
N ILE A 171 10.64 -1.70 -16.00
CA ILE A 171 11.90 -2.44 -16.14
C ILE A 171 11.76 -3.43 -17.28
N VAL A 172 10.69 -4.23 -17.27
CA VAL A 172 10.44 -5.29 -18.23
C VAL A 172 8.94 -5.59 -18.30
N SER A 173 8.53 -6.29 -19.35
CA SER A 173 7.19 -6.85 -19.47
C SER A 173 7.24 -8.24 -20.06
N GLY A 174 6.38 -9.13 -19.58
CA GLY A 174 6.39 -10.53 -20.00
C GLY A 174 5.23 -11.31 -19.38
N LYS A 175 5.35 -12.64 -19.38
CA LYS A 175 4.48 -13.49 -18.58
C LYS A 175 4.82 -13.30 -17.11
N LYS A 176 3.81 -13.47 -16.26
CA LYS A 176 3.93 -13.24 -14.82
C LYS A 176 5.03 -14.10 -14.17
N GLN A 177 5.11 -15.37 -14.55
CA GLN A 177 6.08 -16.32 -14.01
C GLN A 177 7.51 -15.98 -14.39
N ASP A 178 7.75 -15.68 -15.67
CA ASP A 178 9.07 -15.26 -16.17
C ASP A 178 9.57 -14.01 -15.44
N LEU A 179 8.67 -13.08 -15.12
CA LEU A 179 8.99 -11.88 -14.33
C LEU A 179 9.31 -12.24 -12.88
N LEU A 180 8.58 -13.19 -12.28
CA LEU A 180 8.86 -13.67 -10.92
C LEU A 180 10.25 -14.28 -10.81
N GLU A 181 10.62 -15.18 -11.72
CA GLU A 181 11.91 -15.86 -11.73
C GLU A 181 13.08 -14.87 -11.87
N GLN A 182 12.86 -13.79 -12.62
CA GLN A 182 13.81 -12.68 -12.68
C GLN A 182 14.01 -11.97 -11.33
N PHE A 183 12.99 -11.88 -10.45
CA PHE A 183 13.20 -11.35 -9.08
C PHE A 183 13.94 -12.33 -8.18
N LEU A 184 13.55 -13.60 -8.22
CA LEU A 184 14.11 -14.64 -7.36
C LEU A 184 15.60 -14.85 -7.60
N SER A 185 16.08 -14.52 -8.80
CA SER A 185 17.49 -14.58 -9.18
C SER A 185 18.32 -13.35 -8.74
N ILE A 186 17.70 -12.29 -8.21
CA ILE A 186 18.41 -11.10 -7.74
C ILE A 186 19.09 -11.41 -6.38
N PRO A 187 20.42 -11.27 -6.27
CA PRO A 187 21.12 -11.50 -5.01
C PRO A 187 20.89 -10.31 -4.05
N THR A 188 19.77 -10.31 -3.32
CA THR A 188 19.43 -9.28 -2.33
C THR A 188 18.77 -9.89 -1.10
N ARG A 189 19.07 -9.33 0.08
CA ARG A 189 18.66 -9.85 1.39
C ARG A 189 17.12 -9.95 1.59
N GLU A 190 16.34 -8.96 1.14
CA GLU A 190 14.87 -9.01 1.21
C GLU A 190 14.24 -8.37 -0.04
N ILE A 191 13.29 -9.08 -0.65
CA ILE A 191 12.53 -8.61 -1.83
C ILE A 191 11.04 -8.55 -1.47
N TYR A 192 10.40 -7.41 -1.76
CA TYR A 192 8.99 -7.18 -1.51
C TYR A 192 8.24 -7.04 -2.82
N ILE A 193 7.28 -7.92 -3.07
CA ILE A 193 6.53 -7.94 -4.32
C ILE A 193 5.08 -7.59 -4.04
N ALA A 194 4.55 -6.55 -4.68
CA ALA A 194 3.12 -6.27 -4.71
C ALA A 194 2.59 -6.70 -6.07
N SER A 195 1.54 -7.52 -6.10
CA SER A 195 1.01 -8.11 -7.33
C SER A 195 -0.51 -7.98 -7.40
N ARG A 196 -1.08 -8.30 -8.56
CA ARG A 196 -2.51 -8.12 -8.88
C ARG A 196 -3.30 -9.41 -9.07
N SER A 197 -2.66 -10.57 -8.99
CA SER A 197 -3.32 -11.88 -8.99
C SER A 197 -2.46 -12.83 -8.15
N PRO A 198 -2.91 -14.02 -7.72
CA PRO A 198 -2.02 -15.00 -7.10
C PRO A 198 -0.83 -15.36 -8.00
N ILE A 199 0.37 -15.48 -7.43
CA ILE A 199 1.54 -16.08 -8.09
C ILE A 199 1.62 -17.58 -7.75
N GLU A 200 1.66 -18.43 -8.78
CA GLU A 200 2.00 -19.85 -8.61
C GLU A 200 3.49 -19.98 -8.30
N HIS A 201 3.83 -20.73 -7.26
CA HIS A 201 5.21 -20.92 -6.82
C HIS A 201 5.32 -22.22 -6.04
N SER A 202 6.51 -22.80 -6.00
CA SER A 202 6.81 -24.10 -5.40
C SER A 202 7.58 -24.01 -4.08
N HIS A 203 7.83 -22.79 -3.55
CA HIS A 203 8.72 -22.56 -2.43
C HIS A 203 7.99 -22.17 -1.13
N ASN A 204 8.33 -22.83 -0.02
CA ASN A 204 7.73 -22.63 1.31
C ASN A 204 8.12 -21.32 2.01
N THR A 205 8.98 -20.48 1.42
CA THR A 205 9.50 -19.25 2.03
C THR A 205 8.62 -18.03 1.78
N VAL A 206 7.39 -18.23 1.32
CA VAL A 206 6.58 -17.23 0.64
C VAL A 206 5.26 -17.11 1.41
N LYS A 207 5.03 -15.98 2.12
CA LYS A 207 3.76 -15.69 2.84
C LYS A 207 2.78 -14.89 1.99
N PHE A 208 1.51 -15.30 1.97
CA PHE A 208 0.46 -14.66 1.17
C PHE A 208 -0.45 -13.78 2.01
N TYR A 209 -0.82 -12.61 1.47
CA TYR A 209 -1.79 -11.72 2.08
C TYR A 209 -2.84 -11.29 1.06
N GLU A 210 -4.09 -11.67 1.32
CA GLU A 210 -5.22 -11.22 0.53
C GLU A 210 -5.66 -9.82 0.99
N LEU A 211 -5.69 -8.88 0.05
CA LEU A 211 -6.24 -7.55 0.33
C LEU A 211 -7.76 -7.60 0.38
N GLN A 212 -8.34 -6.66 1.11
CA GLN A 212 -9.78 -6.48 1.14
C GLN A 212 -10.32 -6.12 -0.24
N LYS A 213 -11.47 -6.68 -0.61
CA LYS A 213 -12.07 -6.54 -1.97
C LYS A 213 -12.30 -5.09 -2.44
N HIS A 214 -12.30 -4.14 -1.53
CA HIS A 214 -12.52 -2.72 -1.80
C HIS A 214 -11.23 -1.89 -1.81
N SER A 215 -10.06 -2.53 -1.76
CA SER A 215 -8.77 -1.86 -1.97
C SER A 215 -8.69 -1.21 -3.35
N LEU A 216 -8.07 -0.04 -3.41
CA LEU A 216 -7.67 0.60 -4.65
C LEU A 216 -6.25 0.19 -5.01
N PRO A 217 -5.82 0.22 -6.28
CA PRO A 217 -6.70 0.24 -7.44
C PRO A 217 -7.57 -1.01 -7.47
N VAL A 218 -8.79 -0.84 -7.95
CA VAL A 218 -9.69 -1.95 -8.25
C VAL A 218 -9.02 -2.79 -9.33
N CYS A 219 -8.55 -3.99 -8.97
CA CYS A 219 -7.71 -4.95 -9.73
C CYS A 219 -6.60 -5.55 -8.84
N SER A 220 -6.45 -5.11 -7.59
CA SER A 220 -5.46 -5.72 -6.68
C SER A 220 -5.99 -7.04 -6.12
N ASP A 221 -6.11 -8.08 -6.94
CA ASP A 221 -6.36 -9.41 -6.38
C ASP A 221 -5.01 -9.92 -5.80
N GLN A 222 -4.92 -10.00 -4.47
CA GLN A 222 -3.81 -10.53 -3.64
C GLN A 222 -2.45 -9.78 -3.68
N THR A 223 -1.99 -9.33 -2.52
CA THR A 223 -0.59 -8.89 -2.37
C THR A 223 0.29 -10.13 -2.30
N ASP A 224 0.99 -10.41 -3.39
CA ASP A 224 1.95 -11.51 -3.46
C ASP A 224 3.26 -11.18 -2.75
N ILE A 225 3.27 -11.42 -1.45
CA ILE A 225 4.40 -12.05 -0.77
C ILE A 225 5.68 -11.23 -0.48
N TYR A 226 5.99 -11.27 0.82
CA TYR A 226 7.31 -11.14 1.42
C TYR A 226 8.19 -12.37 1.15
N ILE A 227 9.34 -12.19 0.48
CA ILE A 227 10.39 -13.22 0.40
C ILE A 227 11.50 -12.83 1.40
N PRO A 228 11.55 -13.41 2.61
CA PRO A 228 12.75 -13.42 3.42
C PRO A 228 13.82 -14.28 2.71
N GLN A 229 15.04 -13.78 2.49
CA GLN A 229 16.15 -14.70 2.21
C GLN A 229 16.63 -15.34 3.51
N TYR A 230 16.85 -16.66 3.41
CA TYR A 230 17.82 -17.48 4.13
C TYR A 230 18.40 -16.88 5.42
N GLU A 231 17.97 -17.42 6.56
CA GLU A 231 18.91 -17.60 7.67
C GLU A 231 20.03 -18.50 7.13
N ASN A 232 21.26 -18.00 7.16
CA ASN A 232 22.43 -18.69 6.64
C ASN A 232 22.54 -20.11 7.22
N VAL A 233 22.81 -21.08 6.33
CA VAL A 233 23.61 -22.27 6.66
C VAL A 233 25.02 -21.81 7.05
#